data_AF-A0A0A2HWG0-F1
#
_entry.id   AF-A0A0A2HWG0-F1
#
_cell.length_a   1.000
_cell.length_b   1.000
_cell.length_c   1.000
_cell.angle_alpha   90.00
_cell.angle_beta   90.00
_cell.angle_gamma   90.00
#
_symmetry.space_group_name_H-M   'P 1'
#
loop_
_entity.id
_entity.type
_entity.pdbx_description
1 polymer ?
#
loop_
_entity_poly.entity_id
_entity_poly.type
_entity_poly.pdbx_seq_one_letter_code
_entity_poly.pdbx_strand_id
1 'polypeptide(L)' 'MIAVLFIDLDHFKRINDTLGHPSGDKALITVAERLQGILRHSDIVARTARDEATSLISRVGGDEFTIIATEITSPGQT' A
#
# COMPACT_ATOMS: atom_id res chain seq x y z
N MET A 1 -2.26 -18.96 -5.67
CA MET A 1 -1.98 -18.14 -6.88
C MET A 1 -1.27 -16.87 -6.43
N ILE A 2 -0.76 -16.07 -7.36
CA ILE A 2 -0.20 -14.74 -7.07
C ILE A 2 -1.08 -13.71 -7.79
N ALA A 3 -1.40 -12.61 -7.12
CA ALA A 3 -1.97 -11.43 -7.76
C ALA A 3 -1.14 -10.19 -7.43
N VAL A 4 -1.17 -9.24 -8.36
CA VAL A 4 -0.58 -7.92 -8.20
C VAL A 4 -1.74 -6.93 -8.16
N LEU A 5 -1.82 -6.14 -7.09
CA LEU A 5 -2.82 -5.10 -6.92
C LEU A 5 -2.15 -3.73 -7.05
N PHE A 6 -2.69 -2.90 -7.94
CA PHE A 6 -2.37 -1.49 -8.07
C PHE A 6 -3.50 -0.68 -7.44
N ILE A 7 -3.19 0.17 -6.47
CA ILE A 7 -4.15 1.03 -5.77
C ILE A 7 -3.75 2.47 -6.02
N ASP A 8 -4.65 3.26 -6.59
CA ASP A 8 -4.52 4.71 -6.71
C ASP A 8 -5.46 5.39 -5.70
N LEU A 9 -5.02 6.52 -5.12
CA LEU A 9 -5.83 7.27 -4.15
C LEU A 9 -6.62 8.38 -4.84
N ASP A 10 -7.93 8.15 -4.97
CA ASP A 10 -8.86 9.13 -5.53
C ASP A 10 -8.74 10.49 -4.85
N HIS A 11 -8.62 11.53 -5.70
CA HIS A 11 -8.58 12.93 -5.28
C HIS A 11 -7.43 13.30 -4.34
N PHE A 12 -6.34 12.52 -4.26
CA PHE A 12 -5.21 12.85 -3.40
C PHE A 12 -4.60 14.23 -3.71
N LYS A 13 -4.50 14.61 -4.99
CA LYS A 13 -4.10 15.97 -5.39
C LYS A 13 -4.97 17.06 -4.75
N ARG A 14 -6.28 16.84 -4.60
CA ARG A 14 -7.19 17.80 -3.95
C ARG A 14 -6.85 17.97 -2.47
N ILE A 15 -6.40 16.91 -1.79
CA ILE A 15 -5.90 17.00 -0.40
C ILE A 15 -4.68 17.90 -0.35
N ASN A 16 -3.71 17.70 -1.24
CA ASN A 16 -2.51 18.55 -1.31
C ASN A 16 -2.86 20.01 -1.63
N ASP A 17 -3.71 20.23 -2.62
CA ASP A 17 -4.09 21.57 -3.08
C ASP A 17 -4.91 22.33 -2.01
N THR A 18 -5.68 21.63 -1.17
CA THR A 18 -6.56 22.25 -0.15
C THR A 18 -5.88 22.38 1.22
N LEU A 19 -5.08 21.39 1.63
CA LEU A 19 -4.55 21.23 2.99
C LEU A 19 -3.02 21.22 3.07
N GLY A 20 -2.35 21.33 1.92
CA GLY A 20 -0.89 21.31 1.78
C GLY A 20 -0.29 19.90 1.78
N HIS A 21 0.91 19.80 1.20
CA HIS A 21 1.68 18.55 1.13
C HIS A 21 1.85 17.82 2.48
N PRO A 22 2.09 18.48 3.62
CA PRO A 22 2.21 17.76 4.90
C PRO A 22 0.95 16.99 5.30
N SER A 23 -0.24 17.46 4.88
CA SER A 23 -1.50 16.76 5.09
C SER A 23 -1.64 15.57 4.15
N GLY A 24 -1.17 15.70 2.91
CA GLY A 24 -1.05 14.59 1.97
C GLY A 24 -0.11 13.50 2.47
N ASP A 25 1.06 13.86 2.99
CA ASP A 25 2.00 12.90 3.57
C ASP A 25 1.37 12.11 4.72
N LYS A 26 0.65 12.79 5.62
CA LYS A 26 -0.12 12.13 6.69
C LYS A 26 -1.18 11.19 6.14
N ALA A 27 -1.90 11.59 5.09
CA ALA A 27 -2.89 10.72 4.45
C ALA A 27 -2.24 9.46 3.84
N LEU A 28 -1.09 9.59 3.17
CA LEU A 28 -0.33 8.46 2.64
C LEU A 28 0.13 7.51 3.75
N ILE A 29 0.64 8.04 4.86
CA ILE A 29 1.03 7.24 6.03
C ILE A 29 -0.17 6.46 6.57
N THR A 30 -1.30 7.14 6.80
CA THR A 30 -2.53 6.49 7.31
C THR A 30 -3.05 5.40 6.36
N VAL A 31 -2.97 5.60 5.04
CA VAL A 31 -3.35 4.57 4.07
C VAL A 31 -2.40 3.38 4.15
N ALA A 32 -1.08 3.62 4.21
CA ALA A 32 -0.10 2.56 4.33
C ALA A 32 -0.31 1.73 5.60
N GLU A 33 -0.54 2.37 6.75
CA GLU A 33 -0.85 1.69 8.02
C GLU A 33 -2.12 0.82 7.92
N ARG A 34 -3.17 1.33 7.28
CA ARG A 34 -4.42 0.58 7.06
C ARG A 34 -4.21 -0.64 6.17
N LEU A 35 -3.46 -0.46 5.07
CA LEU A 35 -3.12 -1.56 4.16
C LEU A 35 -2.27 -2.62 4.87
N GLN A 36 -1.31 -2.22 5.71
CA GLN A 36 -0.52 -3.16 6.51
C GLN A 36 -1.38 -3.93 7.52
N GLY A 37 -2.39 -3.30 8.10
CA GLY A 37 -3.30 -3.94 9.06
C GLY A 37 -4.22 -5.01 8.46
N ILE A 38 -4.44 -4.99 7.14
CA ILE A 38 -5.35 -5.93 6.45
C ILE A 38 -4.62 -7.00 5.64
N LEU A 39 -3.36 -6.78 5.27
CA LEU A 39 -2.56 -7.73 4.51
C LEU A 39 -1.93 -8.78 5.42
N ARG A 40 -1.85 -10.02 4.96
CA ARG A 40 -1.10 -11.06 5.67
C ARG A 40 0.39 -10.81 5.50
N HIS A 41 1.19 -11.27 6.45
CA HIS A 41 2.64 -11.13 6.39
C HIS A 41 3.26 -11.76 5.12
N SER A 42 2.61 -12.78 4.55
CA SER A 42 3.01 -13.46 3.31
C SER A 42 2.62 -12.72 2.02
N ASP A 43 1.74 -11.72 2.08
CA ASP A 43 1.20 -10.99 0.92
C ASP A 43 2.09 -9.83 0.46
N ILE A 44 3.35 -9.79 0.90
CA ILE A 44 4.24 -8.65 0.66
C ILE A 44 5.61 -9.09 0.15
N VAL A 45 5.98 -8.53 -1.01
CA VAL A 45 7.36 -8.48 -1.51
C VAL A 45 7.71 -7.02 -1.83
N ALA A 46 8.43 -6.35 -0.93
CA ALA A 46 8.95 -4.99 -1.13
C ALA A 46 10.47 -5.03 -1.27
N ARG A 47 11.03 -4.32 -2.27
CA ARG A 47 12.47 -4.30 -2.54
C ARG A 47 13.12 -3.02 -1.97
N THR A 48 13.96 -3.26 -0.95
CA THR A 48 15.13 -2.48 -0.49
C THR A 48 14.92 -1.20 0.32
N ALA A 49 14.87 -1.37 1.65
CA ALA A 49 15.60 -0.51 2.58
C ALA A 49 16.26 -1.40 3.64
N ARG A 50 17.55 -1.19 3.83
CA ARG A 50 18.45 -1.97 4.68
C ARG A 50 18.29 -1.46 6.11
N ASP A 51 18.11 -2.40 7.05
CA ASP A 51 18.03 -2.18 8.50
C ASP A 51 17.03 -1.11 8.96
N GLU A 52 15.77 -1.53 9.15
CA GLU A 52 14.89 -1.21 10.29
C GLU A 52 13.46 -1.61 9.90
N ALA A 53 12.89 -2.57 10.64
CA ALA A 53 11.48 -2.98 10.64
C ALA A 53 10.68 -2.62 9.36
N THR A 54 11.02 -3.27 8.23
CA THR A 54 10.54 -2.90 6.90
C THR A 54 9.02 -3.01 6.81
N SER A 55 8.35 -1.86 6.93
CA SER A 55 6.93 -1.71 6.65
C SER A 55 6.66 -2.10 5.19
N LEU A 56 5.67 -2.97 5.03
CA LEU A 56 5.54 -3.96 3.97
C LEU A 56 4.76 -3.44 2.75
N ILE A 57 5.02 -2.21 2.30
CA ILE A 57 4.29 -1.62 1.16
C ILE A 57 5.26 -0.85 0.28
N SER A 58 5.21 -1.12 -1.04
CA SER A 58 6.01 -0.36 -2.01
C SER A 58 5.14 0.76 -2.61
N ARG A 59 5.58 2.01 -2.39
CA ARG A 59 5.04 3.19 -3.09
C ARG A 59 5.87 3.42 -4.34
N VAL A 60 5.21 3.38 -5.51
CA VAL A 60 5.90 3.54 -6.81
C VAL A 60 6.07 5.02 -7.17
N GLY A 61 5.30 5.90 -6.53
CA GLY A 61 5.38 7.36 -6.65
C GLY A 61 4.02 8.00 -6.36
N GLY A 62 3.98 9.30 -6.03
CA GLY A 62 2.71 10.03 -5.85
C GLY A 62 1.76 9.39 -4.81
N ASP A 63 0.55 9.10 -5.29
CA ASP A 63 -0.63 8.52 -4.64
C ASP A 63 -0.79 7.00 -4.82
N GLU A 64 0.12 6.34 -5.53
CA GLU A 64 -0.04 4.93 -5.93
C GLU A 64 0.67 3.93 -5.00
N PHE A 65 -0.01 2.83 -4.71
CA PHE A 65 0.50 1.67 -3.97
C PHE A 65 0.48 0.41 -4.82
N THR A 66 1.52 -0.43 -4.68
CA THR A 66 1.58 -1.77 -5.30
C THR A 66 1.71 -2.85 -4.23
N ILE A 67 0.89 -3.90 -4.34
CA ILE A 67 0.84 -5.04 -3.41
C ILE A 67 0.95 -6.35 -4.20
N ILE A 68 1.68 -7.33 -3.66
CA ILE A 68 1.86 -8.66 -4.25
C ILE A 68 1.22 -9.70 -3.33
N ALA A 69 -0.08 -9.93 -3.48
CA ALA A 69 -0.77 -10.92 -2.67
C ALA A 69 -0.42 -12.34 -3.12
N THR A 70 -0.10 -13.20 -2.16
CA THR A 70 0.27 -14.59 -2.39
C THR A 70 -0.80 -15.50 -1.81
N GLU A 71 -0.69 -16.81 -2.08
CA GLU A 71 -1.62 -17.81 -1.49
C GLU A 71 -3.11 -17.54 -1.73
N ILE A 72 -3.43 -16.77 -2.78
CA ILE A 72 -4.83 -16.49 -3.13
C ILE A 72 -5.48 -17.80 -3.55
N THR A 73 -6.53 -18.18 -2.81
CA THR A 73 -7.38 -19.32 -3.10
C THR A 73 -8.51 -18.89 -4.04
N SER A 74 -8.92 -19.82 -4.92
CA SER A 74 -10.06 -19.57 -5.81
C SER A 74 -11.34 -19.41 -5.00
N PRO A 75 -12.24 -18.49 -5.36
CA PRO A 75 -13.57 -18.43 -4.77
C PRO A 75 -14.27 -19.79 -4.99
N GLY A 76 -14.68 -20.47 -3.92
CA GLY A 76 -15.42 -21.74 -4.00
C GLY A 76 -14.73 -22.98 -3.40
N GLN A 77 -13.61 -22.83 -2.69
CA GLN A 77 -13.08 -23.90 -1.83
C GLN A 77 -13.09 -23.43 -0.37
N THR A 78 -14.25 -23.59 0.27
CA THR A 78 -14.42 -23.56 1.74
C THR A 78 -15.17 -24.81 2.15
#